data_AF-A0A534YZ08-F1
#
_entry.id   AF-A0A534YZ08-F1
#
_cell.length_a   1.000
_cell.length_b   1.000
_cell.length_c   1.000
_cell.angle_alpha   90.00
_cell.angle_beta   90.00
_cell.angle_gamma   90.00
#
_symmetry.space_group_name_H-M   'P 1'
#
loop_
_entity.id
_entity.type
_entity.pdbx_description
1 polymer ?
#
loop_
_entity_poly.entity_id
_entity_poly.type
_entity_poly.pdbx_seq_one_letter_code
_entity_poly.pdbx_strand_id
1 'polypeptide(L)'
;GVGASHVTGAHLKLQVANVTNSGSVTGGTIHAITNCSWNEQTMTWNTAPAIDGPALATLGAVATGQIADFDVTPAIPGDGVYCFAIDTTSTDSAIYNSREGSLPHPAVLLTVAP
;
A
#
# COMPACT_ATOMS: atom_id res chain seq x y z
N GLY A 1 9.27 8.09 -14.27
CA GLY A 1 8.10 8.91 -14.56
C GLY A 1 7.40 8.39 -15.79
N VAL A 2 6.11 8.65 -15.91
CA VAL A 2 5.23 8.33 -17.04
C VAL A 2 5.33 9.35 -18.18
N GLY A 3 6.08 10.44 -17.98
CA GLY A 3 6.36 11.42 -19.03
C GLY A 3 5.10 12.16 -19.46
N ALA A 4 4.82 12.22 -20.76
CA ALA A 4 3.60 12.85 -21.29
C ALA A 4 2.35 11.96 -21.18
N SER A 5 2.50 10.70 -20.77
CA SER A 5 1.40 9.73 -20.69
C SER A 5 0.58 9.96 -19.42
N HIS A 6 -0.74 9.86 -19.50
CA HIS A 6 -1.59 9.92 -18.31
C HIS A 6 -1.71 8.53 -17.67
N VAL A 7 -1.67 8.47 -16.34
CA VAL A 7 -1.89 7.23 -15.59
C VAL A 7 -3.37 6.87 -15.67
N THR A 8 -3.68 5.71 -16.27
CA THR A 8 -5.05 5.18 -16.35
C THR A 8 -5.30 4.07 -15.35
N GLY A 9 -4.24 3.54 -14.74
CA GLY A 9 -4.34 2.57 -13.65
C GLY A 9 -3.06 2.56 -12.82
N ALA A 10 -3.19 2.47 -11.51
CA ALA A 10 -2.09 2.26 -10.60
C ALA A 10 -2.49 1.29 -9.49
N HIS A 11 -1.84 0.13 -9.48
CA HIS A 11 -2.14 -0.96 -8.55
C HIS A 11 -0.93 -1.23 -7.67
N LEU A 12 -1.05 -0.96 -6.38
CA LEU A 12 -0.03 -1.28 -5.38
C LEU A 12 -0.19 -2.75 -4.98
N LYS A 13 0.85 -3.54 -5.27
CA LYS A 13 0.92 -4.97 -4.99
C LYS A 13 1.79 -5.22 -3.77
N LEU A 14 1.17 -5.72 -2.72
CA LEU A 14 1.83 -6.13 -1.49
C LEU A 14 1.60 -7.61 -1.28
N GLN A 15 2.67 -8.38 -1.10
CA GLN A 15 2.50 -9.77 -0.74
C GLN A 15 2.23 -9.89 0.75
N VAL A 16 1.17 -10.63 1.12
CA VAL A 16 0.97 -11.10 2.49
C VAL A 16 2.13 -12.02 2.83
N ALA A 17 2.85 -11.72 3.91
CA ALA A 17 4.06 -12.42 4.30
C ALA A 17 3.83 -13.93 4.37
N ASN A 18 4.83 -14.71 3.97
CA ASN A 18 4.76 -16.17 3.99
C ASN A 18 5.22 -16.72 5.35
N VAL A 19 4.61 -16.22 6.42
CA VAL A 19 4.82 -16.71 7.79
C VAL A 19 3.47 -17.03 8.44
N THR A 20 3.48 -17.86 9.47
CA THR A 20 2.27 -18.29 10.19
C THR A 20 1.48 -17.08 10.70
N ASN A 21 0.15 -17.10 10.51
CA ASN A 21 -0.77 -16.03 10.92
C ASN A 21 -0.55 -14.67 10.24
N SER A 22 -0.09 -14.65 8.98
CA SER A 22 0.03 -13.40 8.20
C SER A 22 -1.25 -13.00 7.47
N GLY A 23 -2.11 -13.96 7.15
CA GLY A 23 -3.42 -13.70 6.57
C GLY A 23 -4.40 -13.15 7.61
N SER A 24 -5.44 -12.46 7.13
CA SER A 24 -6.46 -11.85 7.98
C SER A 24 -7.82 -11.87 7.29
N VAL A 25 -8.89 -11.75 8.08
CA VAL A 25 -10.26 -11.51 7.58
C VAL A 25 -10.41 -10.19 6.81
N THR A 26 -9.41 -9.29 6.85
CA THR A 26 -9.34 -8.07 6.05
C THR A 26 -7.89 -7.76 5.65
N GLY A 27 -7.67 -7.30 4.42
CA GLY A 27 -6.40 -6.75 3.98
C GLY A 27 -6.17 -5.30 4.42
N GLY A 28 -7.18 -4.68 5.03
CA GLY A 28 -7.13 -3.28 5.46
C GLY A 28 -7.58 -2.30 4.38
N THR A 29 -7.58 -1.03 4.76
CA THR A 29 -7.92 0.09 3.89
C THR A 29 -6.66 0.89 3.60
N ILE A 30 -6.39 1.15 2.33
CA ILE A 30 -5.30 2.04 1.93
C ILE A 30 -5.81 3.47 1.77
N HIS A 31 -5.02 4.41 2.28
CA HIS A 31 -5.29 5.83 2.24
C HIS A 31 -4.12 6.56 1.59
N ALA A 32 -4.42 7.61 0.83
CA ALA A 32 -3.39 8.59 0.51
C ALA A 32 -3.06 9.41 1.77
N ILE A 33 -1.79 9.72 1.97
CA ILE A 33 -1.35 10.66 3.02
C ILE A 33 -0.49 11.77 2.42
N THR A 34 -0.60 12.96 2.98
CA THR A 34 0.17 14.11 2.45
C THR A 34 1.62 14.12 2.94
N ASN A 35 1.87 13.55 4.13
CA ASN A 35 3.19 13.58 4.75
C ASN A 35 4.09 12.42 4.27
N CYS A 36 4.99 12.75 3.35
CA CYS A 36 6.03 11.86 2.83
C CYS A 36 7.39 11.96 3.55
N SER A 37 7.50 12.73 4.63
CA SER A 37 8.77 12.99 5.33
C SER A 37 9.11 11.98 6.42
N TRP A 38 8.34 10.90 6.54
CA TRP A 38 8.63 9.84 7.50
C TRP A 38 9.93 9.12 7.12
N ASN A 39 10.67 8.71 8.15
CA ASN A 39 11.91 7.97 7.99
C ASN A 39 11.66 6.50 8.33
N GLU A 40 11.91 5.62 7.37
CA GLU A 40 11.70 4.17 7.48
C GLU A 40 12.44 3.53 8.66
N GLN A 41 13.57 4.09 9.10
CA GLN A 41 14.39 3.52 10.17
C GLN A 41 14.02 4.02 11.57
N THR A 42 13.38 5.19 11.69
CA THR A 42 13.15 5.84 13.00
C THR A 42 11.69 6.08 13.33
N MET A 43 10.78 5.78 12.40
CA MET A 43 9.35 5.88 12.62
C MET A 43 8.91 4.87 13.70
N THR A 44 8.00 5.32 14.56
CA THR A 44 7.35 4.55 15.62
C THR A 44 5.84 4.75 15.49
N TRP A 45 5.05 3.99 16.24
CA TRP A 45 3.61 4.22 16.32
C TRP A 45 3.24 5.68 16.66
N ASN A 46 3.95 6.29 17.61
CA ASN A 46 3.68 7.66 18.05
C ASN A 46 4.16 8.74 17.06
N THR A 47 5.13 8.41 16.21
CA THR A 47 5.71 9.32 15.21
C THR A 47 5.23 9.00 13.79
N ALA A 48 4.26 8.08 13.65
CA ALA A 48 3.64 7.76 12.39
C ALA A 48 2.92 8.98 11.83
N PRO A 49 3.01 9.22 10.51
CA PRO A 49 2.17 10.22 9.85
C PRO A 49 0.69 10.00 10.14
N ALA A 50 -0.04 11.08 10.34
CA ALA A 50 -1.49 11.03 10.43
C ALA A 50 -2.07 10.58 9.08
N ILE A 51 -3.12 9.76 9.13
CA ILE A 51 -3.92 9.41 7.96
C ILE A 51 -4.89 10.57 7.72
N ASP A 52 -4.51 11.49 6.83
CA ASP A 52 -5.22 12.75 6.59
C ASP A 52 -5.95 12.81 5.23
N GLY A 53 -5.71 11.83 4.35
CA GLY A 53 -6.35 11.73 3.05
C GLY A 53 -7.45 10.68 2.96
N PRO A 54 -8.15 10.63 1.81
CA PRO A 54 -9.26 9.71 1.60
C PRO A 54 -8.81 8.25 1.55
N ALA A 55 -9.72 7.36 1.93
CA ALA A 55 -9.60 5.94 1.61
C ALA A 55 -9.68 5.76 0.08
N LEU A 56 -8.77 4.97 -0.49
CA LEU A 56 -8.71 4.69 -1.92
C LEU A 56 -9.32 3.32 -2.23
N ALA A 57 -8.95 2.31 -1.43
CA ALA A 57 -9.43 0.94 -1.58
C ALA A 57 -9.44 0.22 -0.22
N THR A 58 -10.42 -0.66 -0.02
CA THR A 58 -10.48 -1.58 1.11
C THR A 58 -10.48 -3.00 0.58
N LEU A 59 -9.59 -3.84 1.09
CA LEU A 59 -9.54 -5.26 0.73
C LEU A 59 -10.31 -6.10 1.74
N GLY A 60 -11.00 -7.12 1.23
CA GLY A 60 -11.56 -8.19 2.05
C GLY A 60 -10.48 -9.13 2.58
N ALA A 61 -10.88 -10.34 2.96
CA ALA A 61 -9.96 -11.32 3.50
C ALA A 61 -8.75 -11.59 2.58
N VAL A 62 -7.58 -11.74 3.19
CA VAL A 62 -6.31 -12.01 2.53
C VAL A 62 -5.63 -13.23 3.14
N ALA A 63 -5.07 -14.09 2.31
CA ALA A 63 -4.39 -15.31 2.75
C ALA A 63 -2.86 -15.17 2.75
N THR A 64 -2.18 -15.94 3.60
CA THR A 64 -0.71 -16.05 3.62
C THR A 64 -0.16 -16.32 2.22
N GLY A 65 0.84 -15.55 1.79
CA GLY A 65 1.48 -15.66 0.48
C GLY A 65 0.70 -15.02 -0.69
N GLN A 66 -0.55 -14.60 -0.48
CA GLN A 66 -1.37 -13.92 -1.49
C GLN A 66 -0.79 -12.55 -1.83
N ILE A 67 -0.94 -12.13 -3.09
CA ILE A 67 -0.74 -10.73 -3.48
C ILE A 67 -2.03 -9.95 -3.19
N ALA A 68 -1.96 -9.03 -2.24
CA ALA A 68 -2.97 -7.99 -2.05
C ALA A 68 -2.74 -6.89 -3.09
N ASP A 69 -3.80 -6.56 -3.82
CA ASP A 69 -3.78 -5.59 -4.92
C ASP A 69 -4.68 -4.42 -4.54
N PHE A 70 -4.06 -3.29 -4.21
CA PHE A 70 -4.74 -2.06 -3.86
C PHE A 70 -4.78 -1.12 -5.06
N ASP A 71 -5.98 -0.78 -5.53
CA ASP A 71 -6.16 0.26 -6.53
C ASP A 71 -5.91 1.64 -5.90
N VAL A 72 -4.80 2.26 -6.30
CA VAL A 72 -4.38 3.60 -5.87
C VAL A 72 -4.46 4.61 -7.01
N THR A 73 -5.07 4.24 -8.15
CA THR A 73 -5.23 5.10 -9.32
C THR A 73 -5.74 6.50 -8.99
N PRO A 74 -6.77 6.68 -8.13
CA PRO A 74 -7.30 8.02 -7.83
C PRO A 74 -6.28 8.96 -7.17
N ALA A 75 -5.22 8.43 -6.55
CA ALA A 75 -4.19 9.21 -5.89
C ALA A 75 -3.02 9.58 -6.80
N ILE A 76 -2.92 9.02 -8.01
CA ILE A 76 -1.76 9.16 -8.90
C ILE A 76 -2.18 9.84 -10.21
N PRO A 77 -2.36 11.18 -10.21
CA PRO A 77 -2.69 11.93 -11.42
C PRO A 77 -1.52 12.09 -12.40
N GLY A 78 -0.29 11.77 -12.00
CA GLY A 78 0.88 11.94 -12.85
C GLY A 78 2.19 11.61 -12.14
N ASP A 79 3.27 12.21 -12.63
CA ASP A 79 4.59 12.02 -12.04
C ASP A 79 4.72 12.76 -10.70
N GLY A 80 5.13 12.03 -9.68
CA GLY A 80 5.30 12.58 -8.34
C GLY A 80 5.72 11.54 -7.32
N VAL A 81 5.93 12.01 -6.10
CA VAL A 81 6.09 11.16 -4.92
C VAL A 81 4.72 11.08 -4.24
N TYR A 82 4.26 9.86 -4.01
CA TYR A 82 2.99 9.58 -3.36
C TYR A 82 3.24 8.73 -2.14
N CYS A 83 2.53 9.02 -1.06
CA CYS A 83 2.64 8.30 0.19
C CYS A 83 1.30 7.73 0.59
N PHE A 84 1.34 6.53 1.13
CA PHE A 84 0.17 5.77 1.50
C PHE A 84 0.29 5.26 2.92
N ALA A 85 -0.85 5.14 3.59
CA ALA A 85 -0.99 4.45 4.86
C ALA A 85 -2.02 3.33 4.71
N ILE A 86 -1.82 2.23 5.42
CA ILE A 86 -2.79 1.13 5.50
C ILE A 86 -3.23 1.03 6.95
N ASP A 87 -4.54 1.03 7.18
CA ASP A 87 -5.13 0.79 8.48
C ASP A 87 -6.14 -0.36 8.45
N THR A 88 -6.62 -0.74 9.63
CA THR A 88 -7.68 -1.72 9.78
C THR A 88 -8.41 -1.51 11.09
N THR A 89 -9.73 -1.72 11.10
CA THR A 89 -10.52 -1.79 12.33
C THR A 89 -10.57 -3.20 12.90
N SER A 90 -10.02 -4.19 12.19
CA SER A 90 -9.94 -5.58 12.66
C SER A 90 -8.84 -5.73 13.70
N THR A 91 -9.08 -6.59 14.69
CA THR A 91 -8.05 -7.05 15.62
C THR A 91 -7.17 -8.17 15.05
N ASP A 92 -7.55 -8.70 13.89
CA ASP A 92 -6.80 -9.72 13.14
C ASP A 92 -5.87 -9.03 12.14
N SER A 93 -4.58 -9.00 12.45
CA SER A 93 -3.57 -8.26 11.69
C SER A 93 -3.22 -8.94 10.37
N ALA A 94 -3.21 -8.20 9.26
CA ALA A 94 -2.54 -8.62 8.04
C ALA A 94 -1.06 -8.23 8.08
N ILE A 95 -0.17 -9.17 7.76
CA ILE A 95 1.29 -8.93 7.70
C ILE A 95 1.70 -8.88 6.23
N TYR A 96 2.27 -7.76 5.79
CA TYR A 96 2.78 -7.58 4.44
C TYR A 96 4.31 -7.59 4.40
N ASN A 97 4.88 -8.16 3.33
CA ASN A 97 6.32 -8.16 3.11
C ASN A 97 6.83 -6.74 2.86
N SER A 98 7.95 -6.41 3.51
CA SER A 98 8.69 -5.16 3.26
C SER A 98 9.67 -5.32 2.11
N ARG A 99 10.28 -4.20 1.69
CA ARG A 99 11.39 -4.20 0.72
C ARG A 99 12.65 -4.91 1.21
N GLU A 100 12.78 -5.13 2.51
CA GLU A 100 13.94 -5.79 3.13
C GLU A 100 13.72 -7.31 3.28
N GLY A 101 12.50 -7.79 3.01
CA GLY A 101 12.16 -9.21 3.03
C GLY A 101 12.75 -9.97 1.83
N SER A 102 12.82 -11.29 1.95
CA SER A 102 13.34 -12.20 0.90
C SER A 102 12.28 -12.67 -0.11
N LEU A 103 11.05 -12.23 0.06
CA LEU A 103 9.87 -12.58 -0.73
C LEU A 103 9.49 -11.42 -1.65
N PRO A 104 8.60 -11.61 -2.65
CA PRO A 104 8.17 -10.55 -3.56
C PRO A 104 8.03 -9.18 -2.89
N HIS A 105 8.91 -8.26 -3.28
CA HIS A 105 8.96 -6.91 -2.74
C HIS A 105 7.70 -6.12 -3.14
N PRO A 106 7.30 -5.13 -2.33
CA PRO A 106 6.28 -4.16 -2.70
C PRO A 106 6.53 -3.57 -4.10
N ALA A 107 5.52 -3.58 -4.96
CA ALA A 107 5.63 -3.07 -6.32
C ALA A 107 4.36 -2.32 -6.73
N VAL A 108 4.50 -1.34 -7.62
CA VAL A 108 3.38 -0.64 -8.24
C VAL A 108 3.31 -1.04 -9.71
N LEU A 109 2.15 -1.54 -10.14
CA LEU A 109 1.85 -1.78 -11.53
C LEU A 109 1.12 -0.56 -12.10
N LEU A 110 1.72 0.11 -13.07
CA LEU A 110 1.14 1.27 -13.75
C LEU A 110 0.59 0.87 -15.12
N THR A 111 -0.60 1.36 -15.42
CA THR A 111 -1.20 1.39 -16.76
C THR A 111 -1.27 2.83 -17.21
N VAL A 112 -0.78 3.11 -18.41
CA VAL A 112 -0.71 4.47 -18.96
C VAL A 112 -1.36 4.52 -20.33
N ALA A 113 -1.97 5.66 -20.66
CA ALA A 113 -2.47 5.97 -22.00
C ALA A 113 -1.68 7.17 -22.58
N PRO A 114 -1.44 7.18 -23.92
CA PRO A 114 -0.79 8.29 -24.60
C PRO A 114 -1.62 9.57 -24.61
#